data_AF-A0A971VK67-F1
#
_entry.id   AF-A0A971VK67-F1
#
_cell.length_a   1.000
_cell.length_b   1.000
_cell.length_c   1.000
_cell.angle_alpha   90.00
_cell.angle_beta   90.00
_cell.angle_gamma   90.00
#
_symmetry.space_group_name_H-M   'P 1'
#
loop_
_entity.id
_entity.type
_entity.pdbx_description
1 polymer ?
#
loop_
_entity_poly.entity_id
_entity_poly.type
_entity_poly.pdbx_seq_one_letter_code
_entity_poly.pdbx_strand_id
1 'polypeptide(L)'
;MLDIAVHDREWVDSVWEKIKNKMSRITEHVGDKIPYTTVTGRFDDRFEEDPAWWTNGFWPGIMWLMYMGTRDEKYREIAERAELRLDRVLFGLDGSFEGLHHDVGFMWHISSVANYRLTGNPKSRIRGLIAANHLASRFNIRGGFITAWNGKDREGWSIIDTMMNLPLLYWASEETGYSRYRFIAEAHAGKTAENVIRPDGSAIHIIEYDLNTGEVVRTYGGQGYGIGSSWSRGQSWAIYGFALSYSHTRKEQYLDIAKKVAHYFSSCIQDSYIPAVDFRSPDTPVYIDTTAGAIAASGMIEISRHVPSLEKKIYLDTALKILKSLEKEHCDWTSHTDSILQNGSESYNSGIHKSIIYGDFFFIEAILKVKETGICLW
;
A
#
# COMPACT_ATOMS: atom_id res chain seq x y z
N MET A 1 -7.87 7.03 -21.99
CA MET A 1 -9.04 7.08 -21.10
C MET A 1 -9.47 5.68 -20.76
N LEU A 2 -9.70 5.36 -19.48
CA LEU A 2 -10.30 4.11 -19.05
C LEU A 2 -11.70 3.99 -19.66
N ASP A 3 -12.00 2.82 -20.22
CA ASP A 3 -13.30 2.53 -20.85
C ASP A 3 -14.31 2.10 -19.77
N ILE A 4 -14.78 3.07 -18.99
CA ILE A 4 -15.83 2.89 -17.98
C ILE A 4 -17.15 3.51 -18.43
N ALA A 5 -18.26 2.95 -17.95
CA ALA A 5 -19.60 3.43 -18.29
C ALA A 5 -19.84 4.86 -17.78
N VAL A 6 -20.77 5.57 -18.41
CA VAL A 6 -21.09 6.96 -18.06
C VAL A 6 -21.50 7.09 -16.59
N HIS A 7 -22.37 6.20 -16.10
CA HIS A 7 -22.81 6.20 -14.71
C HIS A 7 -21.68 5.92 -13.71
N ASP A 8 -20.62 5.19 -14.13
CA ASP A 8 -19.43 5.00 -13.29
C ASP A 8 -18.63 6.29 -13.19
N ARG A 9 -18.48 7.05 -14.29
CA ARG A 9 -17.80 8.35 -14.28
C ARG A 9 -18.52 9.33 -13.36
N GLU A 10 -19.85 9.42 -13.49
CA GLU A 10 -20.69 10.28 -12.63
C GLU A 10 -20.58 9.89 -11.15
N TRP A 11 -20.57 8.58 -10.84
CA TRP A 11 -20.38 8.10 -9.49
C TRP A 11 -18.99 8.48 -8.94
N VAL A 12 -17.92 8.25 -9.70
CA VAL A 12 -16.54 8.60 -9.30
C VAL A 12 -16.40 10.11 -9.07
N ASP A 13 -17.01 10.93 -9.93
CA ASP A 13 -17.03 12.38 -9.77
C ASP A 13 -17.75 12.80 -8.49
N SER A 14 -18.91 12.18 -8.20
CA SER A 14 -19.65 12.41 -6.95
C SER A 14 -18.82 12.03 -5.71
N VAL A 15 -18.18 10.86 -5.72
CA VAL A 15 -17.31 10.41 -4.61
C VAL A 15 -16.12 11.35 -4.43
N TRP A 16 -15.52 11.83 -5.52
CA TRP A 16 -14.43 12.80 -5.46
C TRP A 16 -14.86 14.12 -4.81
N GLU A 17 -16.05 14.64 -5.12
CA GLU A 17 -16.59 15.82 -4.42
C GLU A 17 -16.78 15.56 -2.92
N LYS A 18 -17.24 14.38 -2.52
CA LYS A 18 -17.34 14.00 -1.10
C LYS A 18 -15.96 13.94 -0.42
N ILE A 19 -14.95 13.36 -1.09
CA ILE A 19 -13.56 13.33 -0.61
C ILE A 19 -13.04 14.75 -0.40
N LYS A 20 -13.15 15.65 -1.40
CA LYS A 20 -12.71 17.04 -1.27
C LYS A 20 -13.37 17.75 -0.09
N ASN A 21 -14.69 17.62 0.05
CA ASN A 21 -15.45 18.24 1.12
C ASN A 21 -15.08 17.70 2.51
N LYS A 22 -14.81 16.40 2.63
CA LYS A 22 -14.41 15.79 3.90
C LYS A 22 -12.96 16.16 4.25
N MET A 23 -12.04 16.02 3.29
CA MET A 23 -10.61 16.29 3.50
C MET A 23 -10.33 17.77 3.80
N SER A 24 -11.06 18.73 3.22
CA SER A 24 -10.88 20.14 3.55
C SER A 24 -11.11 20.44 5.04
N ARG A 25 -12.11 19.80 5.66
CA ARG A 25 -12.42 19.95 7.10
C ARG A 25 -11.40 19.24 7.98
N ILE A 26 -11.02 18.02 7.59
CA ILE A 26 -10.09 17.19 8.39
C ILE A 26 -8.72 17.84 8.47
N THR A 27 -8.21 18.40 7.37
CA THR A 27 -6.89 19.02 7.36
C THR A 27 -6.76 20.16 8.39
N GLU A 28 -7.84 20.88 8.67
CA GLU A 28 -7.87 21.92 9.71
C GLU A 28 -7.75 21.33 11.13
N HIS A 29 -8.41 20.20 11.39
CA HIS A 29 -8.39 19.54 12.70
C HIS A 29 -7.10 18.76 12.98
N VAL A 30 -6.54 18.12 11.95
CA VAL A 30 -5.32 17.31 12.09
C VAL A 30 -4.10 18.20 12.32
N GLY A 31 -4.07 19.38 11.68
CA GLY A 31 -2.94 20.29 11.79
C GLY A 31 -1.64 19.62 11.32
N ASP A 32 -0.64 19.58 12.20
CA ASP A 32 0.67 19.01 11.90
C ASP A 32 0.81 17.52 12.30
N LYS A 33 -0.25 16.89 12.84
CA LYS A 33 -0.24 15.48 13.25
C LYS A 33 -0.01 14.55 12.05
N ILE A 34 0.56 13.37 12.32
CA ILE A 34 0.67 12.27 11.35
C ILE A 34 -0.10 11.08 11.93
N PRO A 35 -1.34 10.87 11.46
CA PRO A 35 -2.22 9.86 12.02
C PRO A 35 -1.96 8.44 11.51
N TYR A 36 -2.45 7.48 12.29
CA TYR A 36 -2.58 6.07 11.95
C TYR A 36 -4.02 5.59 11.99
N THR A 37 -4.74 5.92 13.07
CA THR A 37 -6.11 5.49 13.31
C THR A 37 -6.93 6.61 13.94
N THR A 38 -8.18 6.33 14.30
CA THR A 38 -9.04 7.28 15.00
C THR A 38 -9.27 6.85 16.44
N VAL A 39 -9.12 7.78 17.38
CA VAL A 39 -9.54 7.65 18.78
C VAL A 39 -10.79 8.51 18.95
N THR A 40 -11.91 7.90 19.35
CA THR A 40 -13.21 8.58 19.48
C THR A 40 -13.62 9.37 18.22
N GLY A 41 -13.33 8.81 17.05
CA GLY A 41 -13.62 9.43 15.74
C GLY A 41 -12.59 10.45 15.28
N ARG A 42 -11.62 10.86 16.10
CA ARG A 42 -10.58 11.82 15.71
C ARG A 42 -9.26 11.16 15.41
N PHE A 43 -8.56 11.62 14.39
CA PHE A 43 -7.23 11.14 14.05
C PHE A 43 -6.25 11.34 15.22
N ASP A 44 -5.50 10.29 15.53
CA ASP A 44 -4.40 10.29 16.50
C ASP A 44 -3.16 11.05 15.97
N ASP A 45 -2.09 11.10 16.76
CA ASP A 45 -0.77 11.53 16.27
C ASP A 45 0.24 10.40 16.50
N ARG A 46 0.19 9.42 15.60
CA ARG A 46 1.02 8.22 15.72
C ARG A 46 2.51 8.54 15.68
N PHE A 47 2.90 9.58 14.97
CA PHE A 47 4.30 10.00 14.91
C PHE A 47 4.86 10.43 16.27
N GLU A 48 4.06 11.05 17.15
CA GLU A 48 4.55 11.39 18.50
C GLU A 48 4.75 10.15 19.38
N GLU A 49 3.97 9.09 19.17
CA GLU A 49 4.12 7.83 19.90
C GLU A 49 5.26 6.96 19.35
N ASP A 50 5.38 6.90 18.02
CA ASP A 50 6.35 6.07 17.32
C ASP A 50 6.72 6.74 15.97
N PRO A 51 7.80 7.55 15.94
CA PRO A 51 8.25 8.23 14.73
C PRO A 51 8.61 7.26 13.59
N ALA A 52 9.05 6.05 13.93
CA ALA A 52 9.45 5.01 12.98
C ALA A 52 8.27 4.15 12.49
N TRP A 53 7.06 4.43 12.96
CA TRP A 53 5.89 3.65 12.58
C TRP A 53 5.66 3.68 11.08
N TRP A 54 5.53 2.48 10.50
CA TRP A 54 5.54 2.24 9.07
C TRP A 54 4.44 2.98 8.27
N THR A 55 3.35 3.38 8.93
CA THR A 55 2.25 4.09 8.28
C THR A 55 2.43 5.62 8.21
N ASN A 56 3.49 6.17 8.79
CA ASN A 56 3.66 7.62 8.88
C ASN A 56 3.82 8.32 7.50
N GLY A 57 4.04 7.56 6.42
CA GLY A 57 4.04 8.09 5.05
C GLY A 57 2.66 8.23 4.39
N PHE A 58 1.62 7.56 4.89
CA PHE A 58 0.31 7.57 4.23
C PHE A 58 -0.41 8.91 4.38
N TRP A 59 -0.26 9.61 5.50
CA TRP A 59 -0.83 10.96 5.65
C TRP A 59 -0.26 11.97 4.65
N PRO A 60 1.07 12.20 4.56
CA PRO A 60 1.63 13.03 3.50
C PRO A 60 1.30 12.47 2.10
N GLY A 61 1.20 11.16 1.93
CA GLY A 61 0.72 10.54 0.69
C GLY A 61 -0.70 10.97 0.30
N ILE A 62 -1.64 10.96 1.24
CA ILE A 62 -3.01 11.47 1.03
C ILE A 62 -2.96 12.96 0.67
N MET A 63 -2.11 13.75 1.33
CA MET A 63 -1.96 15.17 1.00
C MET A 63 -1.45 15.38 -0.44
N TRP A 64 -0.50 14.56 -0.93
CA TRP A 64 -0.09 14.60 -2.33
C TRP A 64 -1.19 14.17 -3.30
N LEU A 65 -1.98 13.14 -2.96
CA LEU A 65 -3.17 12.76 -3.73
C LEU A 65 -4.17 13.92 -3.82
N MET A 66 -4.45 14.60 -2.70
CA MET A 66 -5.33 15.76 -2.65
C MET A 66 -4.76 16.94 -3.45
N TYR A 67 -3.47 17.20 -3.38
CA TYR A 67 -2.81 18.23 -4.18
C TYR A 67 -2.95 17.95 -5.69
N MET A 68 -2.72 16.70 -6.13
CA MET A 68 -2.88 16.33 -7.54
C MET A 68 -4.32 16.53 -8.03
N GLY A 69 -5.30 16.18 -7.21
CA GLY A 69 -6.71 16.24 -7.59
C GLY A 69 -7.36 17.62 -7.45
N THR A 70 -6.81 18.52 -6.62
CA THR A 70 -7.40 19.85 -6.34
C THR A 70 -6.54 21.03 -6.80
N ARG A 71 -5.22 20.84 -6.87
CA ARG A 71 -4.20 21.90 -7.03
C ARG A 71 -4.24 22.98 -5.95
N ASP A 72 -4.85 22.69 -4.80
CA ASP A 72 -4.86 23.58 -3.64
C ASP A 72 -3.54 23.43 -2.86
N GLU A 73 -2.75 24.51 -2.83
CA GLU A 73 -1.40 24.53 -2.22
C GLU A 73 -1.41 24.17 -0.74
N LYS A 74 -2.53 24.32 -0.01
CA LYS A 74 -2.58 23.93 1.40
C LYS A 74 -2.22 22.46 1.63
N TYR A 75 -2.62 21.58 0.69
CA TYR A 75 -2.32 20.14 0.81
C TYR A 75 -0.82 19.89 0.61
N ARG A 76 -0.22 20.57 -0.35
CA ARG A 76 1.23 20.52 -0.54
C ARG A 76 1.98 21.00 0.70
N GLU A 77 1.57 22.13 1.28
CA GLU A 77 2.21 22.68 2.48
C GLU A 77 2.12 21.71 3.68
N ILE A 78 0.97 21.06 3.88
CA ILE A 78 0.81 20.03 4.93
C ILE A 78 1.73 18.83 4.66
N ALA A 79 1.80 18.36 3.41
CA ALA A 79 2.68 17.25 3.04
C ALA A 79 4.16 17.58 3.30
N GLU A 80 4.60 18.78 2.91
CA GLU A 80 5.97 19.25 3.13
C GLU A 80 6.30 19.41 4.63
N ARG A 81 5.35 19.84 5.47
CA ARG A 81 5.54 19.86 6.94
C ARG A 81 5.65 18.45 7.53
N ALA A 82 4.85 17.49 7.06
CA ALA A 82 4.97 16.10 7.48
C ALA A 82 6.33 15.49 7.10
N GLU A 83 6.88 15.81 5.92
CA GLU A 83 8.26 15.42 5.56
C GLU A 83 9.30 15.95 6.55
N LEU A 84 9.17 17.21 7.00
CA LEU A 84 10.08 17.79 7.99
C LEU A 84 9.99 17.09 9.36
N ARG A 85 8.83 16.54 9.72
CA ARG A 85 8.72 15.69 10.92
C ARG A 85 9.45 14.37 10.71
N LEU A 86 9.24 13.71 9.57
CA LEU A 86 9.89 12.45 9.19
C LEU A 86 11.43 12.56 9.07
N ASP A 87 11.98 13.75 8.90
CA ASP A 87 13.44 13.97 8.95
C ASP A 87 14.07 13.52 10.27
N ARG A 88 13.35 13.64 11.39
CA ARG A 88 13.87 13.24 12.71
C ARG A 88 14.28 11.76 12.72
N VAL A 89 13.38 10.91 12.26
CA VAL A 89 13.63 9.46 12.17
C VAL A 89 14.57 9.12 11.03
N LEU A 90 14.42 9.70 9.84
CA LEU A 90 15.26 9.36 8.67
C LEU A 90 16.75 9.67 8.90
N PHE A 91 17.05 10.77 9.59
CA PHE A 91 18.41 11.21 9.87
C PHE A 91 18.92 10.78 11.27
N GLY A 92 18.15 10.00 12.02
CA GLY A 92 18.54 9.50 13.34
C GLY A 92 18.75 10.58 14.40
N LEU A 93 17.94 11.63 14.38
CA LEU A 93 18.08 12.80 15.25
C LEU A 93 17.50 12.58 16.66
N ASP A 94 16.69 11.55 16.87
CA ASP A 94 15.99 11.25 18.12
C ASP A 94 16.12 9.79 18.59
N GLY A 95 16.98 9.00 17.95
CA GLY A 95 17.19 7.58 18.24
C GLY A 95 16.14 6.63 17.64
N SER A 96 15.02 7.14 17.10
CA SER A 96 13.95 6.30 16.53
C SER A 96 14.35 5.61 15.21
N PHE A 97 15.48 6.00 14.59
CA PHE A 97 15.99 5.39 13.35
C PHE A 97 16.12 3.86 13.44
N GLU A 98 16.47 3.32 14.61
CA GLU A 98 16.59 1.87 14.82
C GLU A 98 15.24 1.12 14.68
N GLY A 99 14.12 1.85 14.76
CA GLY A 99 12.79 1.32 14.48
C GLY A 99 12.50 1.12 13.00
N LEU A 100 13.24 1.77 12.10
CA LEU A 100 12.99 1.66 10.66
C LEU A 100 13.31 0.26 10.12
N HIS A 101 12.44 -0.20 9.23
CA HIS A 101 12.55 -1.50 8.59
C HIS A 101 12.21 -1.43 7.09
N HIS A 102 11.83 -2.55 6.46
CA HIS A 102 11.58 -2.59 5.01
C HIS A 102 10.49 -1.63 4.50
N ASP A 103 9.65 -1.09 5.40
CA ASP A 103 8.52 -0.21 5.07
C ASP A 103 8.90 1.24 4.77
N VAL A 104 10.20 1.53 4.63
CA VAL A 104 10.68 2.84 4.17
C VAL A 104 10.12 3.24 2.79
N GLY A 105 9.66 2.27 1.98
CA GLY A 105 8.91 2.55 0.75
C GLY A 105 7.55 3.19 1.05
N PHE A 106 6.76 2.59 1.94
CA PHE A 106 5.50 3.20 2.42
C PHE A 106 5.72 4.57 3.07
N MET A 107 6.85 4.78 3.75
CA MET A 107 7.11 6.02 4.45
C MET A 107 7.58 7.16 3.52
N TRP A 108 8.53 6.91 2.61
CA TRP A 108 9.19 7.97 1.82
C TRP A 108 8.88 7.96 0.32
N HIS A 109 8.41 6.86 -0.24
CA HIS A 109 8.09 6.82 -1.67
C HIS A 109 6.83 7.63 -1.98
N ILE A 110 5.75 7.34 -1.27
CA ILE A 110 4.48 8.07 -1.43
C ILE A 110 4.47 9.46 -0.78
N SER A 111 5.54 9.86 -0.07
CA SER A 111 5.69 11.18 0.54
C SER A 111 6.78 12.02 -0.16
N SER A 112 8.05 11.86 0.21
CA SER A 112 9.16 12.67 -0.32
C SER A 112 9.44 12.42 -1.80
N VAL A 113 9.36 11.18 -2.28
CA VAL A 113 9.54 10.91 -3.71
C VAL A 113 8.36 11.49 -4.50
N ALA A 114 7.13 11.37 -4.00
CA ALA A 114 5.96 12.06 -4.58
C ALA A 114 6.18 13.58 -4.68
N ASN A 115 6.65 14.23 -3.62
CA ASN A 115 7.00 15.65 -3.63
C ASN A 115 8.00 15.99 -4.72
N TYR A 116 9.12 15.25 -4.78
CA TYR A 116 10.14 15.48 -5.80
C TYR A 116 9.56 15.32 -7.22
N ARG A 117 8.78 14.28 -7.47
CA ARG A 117 8.16 14.04 -8.79
C ARG A 117 7.14 15.12 -9.17
N LEU A 118 6.46 15.72 -8.19
CA LEU A 118 5.41 16.72 -8.42
C LEU A 118 5.94 18.16 -8.48
N THR A 119 6.98 18.48 -7.71
CA THR A 119 7.45 19.87 -7.51
C THR A 119 8.91 20.10 -7.90
N GLY A 120 9.69 19.03 -8.08
CA GLY A 120 11.13 19.10 -8.28
C GLY A 120 11.94 19.37 -7.01
N ASN A 121 11.36 19.22 -5.80
CA ASN A 121 12.02 19.53 -4.54
C ASN A 121 13.33 18.71 -4.33
N PRO A 122 14.52 19.35 -4.33
CA PRO A 122 15.79 18.64 -4.26
C PRO A 122 16.04 18.01 -2.88
N LYS A 123 15.49 18.56 -1.80
CA LYS A 123 15.60 17.95 -0.46
C LYS A 123 14.80 16.66 -0.39
N SER A 124 13.60 16.64 -0.96
CA SER A 124 12.75 15.45 -0.99
C SER A 124 13.35 14.34 -1.85
N ARG A 125 14.06 14.69 -2.93
CA ARG A 125 14.90 13.76 -3.69
C ARG A 125 15.97 13.10 -2.81
N ILE A 126 16.69 13.89 -2.00
CA ILE A 126 17.71 13.38 -1.08
C ILE A 126 17.10 12.42 -0.06
N ARG A 127 15.96 12.78 0.54
CA ARG A 127 15.22 11.90 1.48
C ARG A 127 14.90 10.55 0.85
N GLY A 128 14.32 10.57 -0.36
CA GLY A 128 14.00 9.37 -1.11
C GLY A 128 15.23 8.47 -1.36
N LEU A 129 16.38 9.05 -1.72
CA LEU A 129 17.61 8.28 -1.95
C LEU A 129 18.19 7.70 -0.66
N ILE A 130 18.07 8.38 0.48
CA ILE A 130 18.48 7.85 1.78
C ILE A 130 17.59 6.68 2.19
N ALA A 131 16.27 6.83 2.04
CA ALA A 131 15.33 5.73 2.28
C ALA A 131 15.59 4.54 1.34
N ALA A 132 15.89 4.79 0.06
CA ALA A 132 16.23 3.72 -0.89
C ALA A 132 17.53 3.00 -0.51
N ASN A 133 18.54 3.71 0.00
CA ASN A 133 19.76 3.10 0.54
C ASN A 133 19.48 2.28 1.80
N HIS A 134 18.62 2.76 2.70
CA HIS A 134 18.18 1.98 3.85
C HIS A 134 17.53 0.67 3.39
N LEU A 135 16.55 0.73 2.48
CA LEU A 135 15.88 -0.47 1.96
C LEU A 135 16.85 -1.44 1.28
N ALA A 136 17.74 -0.91 0.43
CA ALA A 136 18.75 -1.71 -0.26
C ALA A 136 19.72 -2.41 0.70
N SER A 137 20.07 -1.78 1.83
CA SER A 137 20.97 -2.36 2.84
C SER A 137 20.39 -3.60 3.53
N ARG A 138 19.07 -3.78 3.49
CA ARG A 138 18.35 -4.93 4.07
C ARG A 138 18.36 -6.17 3.17
N PHE A 139 18.94 -6.06 1.96
CA PHE A 139 18.99 -7.16 1.01
C PHE A 139 20.02 -8.21 1.43
N ASN A 140 19.56 -9.45 1.59
CA ASN A 140 20.43 -10.60 1.74
C ASN A 140 20.97 -11.01 0.35
N ILE A 141 22.25 -10.73 0.12
CA ILE A 141 22.92 -10.96 -1.17
C ILE A 141 23.00 -12.44 -1.59
N ARG A 142 22.97 -13.38 -0.64
CA ARG A 142 23.05 -14.82 -0.92
C ARG A 142 21.68 -15.43 -1.14
N GLY A 143 20.71 -15.07 -0.29
CA GLY A 143 19.35 -15.60 -0.34
C GLY A 143 18.44 -14.91 -1.34
N GLY A 144 18.79 -13.70 -1.80
CA GLY A 144 18.04 -12.98 -2.83
C GLY A 144 16.73 -12.36 -2.34
N PHE A 145 16.63 -12.00 -1.06
CA PHE A 145 15.43 -11.38 -0.47
C PHE A 145 15.80 -10.16 0.38
N ILE A 146 14.78 -9.37 0.75
CA ILE A 146 14.93 -8.20 1.63
C ILE A 146 14.37 -8.61 2.98
N THR A 147 15.17 -8.39 4.02
CA THR A 147 14.75 -8.67 5.41
C THR A 147 13.64 -7.71 5.81
N ALA A 148 12.48 -8.26 6.18
CA ALA A 148 11.29 -7.48 6.51
C ALA A 148 11.50 -6.66 7.79
N TRP A 149 11.67 -7.32 8.93
CA TRP A 149 11.70 -6.67 10.25
C TRP A 149 13.08 -6.74 10.92
N ASN A 150 13.29 -5.87 11.91
CA ASN A 150 14.51 -5.88 12.72
C ASN A 150 14.51 -7.06 13.71
N GLY A 151 15.70 -7.43 14.16
CA GLY A 151 15.92 -8.54 15.08
C GLY A 151 16.72 -9.67 14.45
N LYS A 152 17.73 -10.19 15.17
CA LYS A 152 18.62 -11.25 14.69
C LYS A 152 17.86 -12.55 14.41
N ASP A 153 16.81 -12.83 15.17
CA ASP A 153 15.91 -13.96 15.00
C ASP A 153 15.01 -13.85 13.76
N ARG A 154 14.90 -12.65 13.17
CA ARG A 154 14.07 -12.33 12.01
C ARG A 154 14.88 -11.96 10.78
N GLU A 155 16.20 -12.14 10.80
CA GLU A 155 17.08 -11.83 9.67
C GLU A 155 16.69 -12.61 8.40
N GLY A 156 16.15 -13.82 8.57
CA GLY A 156 15.65 -14.64 7.45
C GLY A 156 14.23 -14.29 7.00
N TRP A 157 13.52 -13.39 7.70
CA TRP A 157 12.11 -13.15 7.47
C TRP A 157 11.90 -12.17 6.31
N SER A 158 11.04 -12.56 5.38
CA SER A 158 10.51 -11.71 4.31
C SER A 158 8.99 -11.79 4.33
N ILE A 159 8.32 -10.69 4.00
CA ILE A 159 6.86 -10.62 3.97
C ILE A 159 6.35 -10.06 2.65
N ILE A 160 5.14 -10.45 2.26
CA ILE A 160 4.54 -10.08 0.98
C ILE A 160 4.42 -8.56 0.79
N ASP A 161 4.24 -7.81 1.87
CA ASP A 161 4.12 -6.35 1.96
C ASP A 161 5.38 -5.66 1.40
N THR A 162 6.54 -6.33 1.42
CA THR A 162 7.78 -5.82 0.83
C THR A 162 7.64 -5.55 -0.66
N MET A 163 6.74 -6.25 -1.36
CA MET A 163 6.45 -5.99 -2.77
C MET A 163 5.99 -4.55 -3.04
N MET A 164 5.29 -3.92 -2.08
CA MET A 164 4.87 -2.52 -2.16
C MET A 164 5.99 -1.53 -1.83
N ASN A 165 7.11 -1.99 -1.29
CA ASN A 165 8.28 -1.17 -0.98
C ASN A 165 9.32 -1.15 -2.11
N LEU A 166 9.27 -2.12 -3.03
CA LEU A 166 10.15 -2.20 -4.20
C LEU A 166 10.08 -0.99 -5.17
N PRO A 167 8.94 -0.31 -5.37
CA PRO A 167 8.88 0.90 -6.20
C PRO A 167 9.89 1.98 -5.81
N LEU A 168 10.23 2.10 -4.53
CA LEU A 168 11.29 3.00 -4.06
C LEU A 168 12.66 2.67 -4.71
N LEU A 169 12.98 1.39 -4.83
CA LEU A 169 14.22 0.94 -5.46
C LEU A 169 14.18 1.06 -6.98
N TYR A 170 13.05 0.78 -7.62
CA TYR A 170 12.89 1.00 -9.06
C TYR A 170 13.07 2.48 -9.40
N TRP A 171 12.40 3.38 -8.68
CA TRP A 171 12.58 4.82 -8.81
C TRP A 171 14.04 5.24 -8.58
N ALA A 172 14.69 4.75 -7.53
CA ALA A 172 16.09 5.11 -7.25
C ALA A 172 17.04 4.67 -8.39
N SER A 173 16.76 3.52 -9.03
CA SER A 173 17.51 3.07 -10.21
C SER A 173 17.30 4.00 -11.41
N GLU A 174 16.06 4.39 -11.68
CA GLU A 174 15.70 5.30 -12.78
C GLU A 174 16.32 6.69 -12.56
N GLU A 175 16.24 7.20 -11.33
CA GLU A 175 16.70 8.54 -10.94
C GLU A 175 18.23 8.68 -10.92
N THR A 176 18.95 7.62 -10.58
CA THR A 176 20.42 7.68 -10.43
C THR A 176 21.19 7.04 -11.58
N GLY A 177 20.53 6.20 -12.39
CA GLY A 177 21.18 5.31 -13.36
C GLY A 177 21.94 4.13 -12.72
N TYR A 178 21.92 3.97 -11.39
CA TYR A 178 22.58 2.85 -10.72
C TYR A 178 21.71 1.60 -10.70
N SER A 179 22.11 0.62 -11.50
CA SER A 179 21.38 -0.65 -11.68
C SER A 179 21.21 -1.50 -10.42
N ARG A 180 22.05 -1.29 -9.39
CA ARG A 180 21.99 -2.07 -8.12
C ARG A 180 20.60 -2.07 -7.50
N TYR A 181 19.89 -0.93 -7.52
CA TYR A 181 18.58 -0.84 -6.89
C TYR A 181 17.56 -1.70 -7.62
N ARG A 182 17.55 -1.63 -8.95
CA ARG A 182 16.69 -2.47 -9.79
C ARG A 182 17.03 -3.95 -9.64
N PHE A 183 18.30 -4.34 -9.60
CA PHE A 183 18.69 -5.75 -9.41
C PHE A 183 18.25 -6.30 -8.05
N ILE A 184 18.37 -5.51 -6.97
CA ILE A 184 17.87 -5.88 -5.64
C ILE A 184 16.35 -6.07 -5.68
N ALA A 185 15.61 -5.12 -6.26
CA ALA A 185 14.17 -5.19 -6.35
C ALA A 185 13.68 -6.38 -7.19
N GLU A 186 14.29 -6.62 -8.36
CA GLU A 186 13.96 -7.75 -9.21
C GLU A 186 14.32 -9.10 -8.55
N ALA A 187 15.44 -9.18 -7.82
CA ALA A 187 15.80 -10.39 -7.08
C ALA A 187 14.76 -10.71 -6.01
N HIS A 188 14.36 -9.71 -5.21
CA HIS A 188 13.30 -9.88 -4.22
C HIS A 188 11.96 -10.30 -4.86
N ALA A 189 11.52 -9.58 -5.90
CA ALA A 189 10.28 -9.90 -6.59
C ALA A 189 10.27 -11.32 -7.17
N GLY A 190 11.40 -11.75 -7.77
CA GLY A 190 11.57 -13.11 -8.26
C GLY A 190 11.52 -14.16 -7.15
N LYS A 191 12.17 -13.89 -6.00
CA LYS A 191 12.17 -14.80 -4.84
C LYS A 191 10.77 -14.94 -4.23
N THR A 192 10.05 -13.84 -4.12
CA THR A 192 8.65 -13.80 -3.68
C THR A 192 7.73 -14.53 -4.66
N ALA A 193 7.93 -14.33 -5.98
CA ALA A 193 7.18 -15.04 -7.01
C ALA A 193 7.32 -16.56 -6.92
N GLU A 194 8.53 -17.05 -6.64
CA GLU A 194 8.85 -18.47 -6.52
C GLU A 194 8.21 -19.11 -5.26
N ASN A 195 8.29 -18.44 -4.11
CA ASN A 195 8.08 -19.09 -2.81
C ASN A 195 6.82 -18.63 -2.06
N VAL A 196 6.26 -17.47 -2.37
CA VAL A 196 5.17 -16.86 -1.59
C VAL A 196 3.79 -17.09 -2.21
N ILE A 197 3.70 -17.17 -3.54
CA ILE A 197 2.43 -17.34 -4.25
C ILE A 197 2.14 -18.82 -4.47
N ARG A 198 1.05 -19.32 -3.89
CA ARG A 198 0.66 -20.73 -4.00
C ARG A 198 0.09 -21.07 -5.38
N PRO A 199 0.03 -22.38 -5.73
CA PRO A 199 -0.54 -22.82 -7.01
C PRO A 199 -1.98 -22.36 -7.26
N ASP A 200 -2.78 -22.14 -6.23
CA ASP A 200 -4.18 -21.67 -6.32
C ASP A 200 -4.34 -20.14 -6.43
N GLY A 201 -3.24 -19.38 -6.30
CA GLY A 201 -3.25 -17.92 -6.33
C GLY A 201 -3.31 -17.26 -4.95
N SER A 202 -3.42 -18.02 -3.86
CA SER A 202 -3.31 -17.45 -2.51
C SER A 202 -1.85 -17.17 -2.13
N ALA A 203 -1.58 -16.05 -1.48
CA ALA A 203 -0.26 -15.66 -0.97
C ALA A 203 -0.02 -16.12 0.48
N ILE A 204 1.22 -16.48 0.79
CA ILE A 204 1.76 -16.60 2.15
C ILE A 204 2.05 -15.19 2.68
N HIS A 205 1.80 -14.93 3.96
CA HIS A 205 2.15 -13.64 4.56
C HIS A 205 3.66 -13.58 4.85
N ILE A 206 4.16 -14.46 5.72
CA ILE A 206 5.55 -14.43 6.21
C ILE A 206 6.25 -15.73 5.83
N ILE A 207 7.45 -15.59 5.27
CA ILE A 207 8.35 -16.68 4.94
C ILE A 207 9.71 -16.44 5.59
N GLU A 208 10.32 -17.50 6.13
CA GLU A 208 11.70 -17.49 6.59
C GLU A 208 12.57 -18.26 5.61
N TYR A 209 13.65 -17.63 5.19
CA TYR A 209 14.69 -18.22 4.36
C TYR A 209 15.95 -18.49 5.17
N ASP A 210 16.68 -19.54 4.78
CA ASP A 210 18.04 -19.73 5.25
C ASP A 210 18.95 -18.63 4.68
N LEU A 211 19.75 -18.02 5.56
CA LEU A 211 20.54 -16.82 5.24
C LEU A 211 21.63 -17.06 4.20
N ASN A 212 22.08 -18.31 4.03
CA ASN A 212 23.21 -18.65 3.17
C ASN A 212 22.79 -19.25 1.84
N THR A 213 21.76 -20.10 1.87
CA THR A 213 21.26 -20.85 0.70
C THR A 213 20.08 -20.17 0.04
N GLY A 214 19.31 -19.36 0.79
CA GLY A 214 18.03 -18.82 0.34
C GLY A 214 16.92 -19.85 0.25
N GLU A 215 17.11 -21.07 0.76
CA GLU A 215 16.05 -22.09 0.80
C GLU A 215 14.97 -21.71 1.82
N VAL A 216 13.74 -22.12 1.55
CA VAL A 216 12.61 -21.90 2.46
C VAL A 216 12.79 -22.78 3.70
N VAL A 217 12.88 -22.16 4.87
CA VAL A 217 12.94 -22.86 6.17
C VAL A 217 11.54 -23.17 6.67
N ARG A 218 10.68 -22.15 6.75
CA ARG A 218 9.28 -22.29 7.18
C ARG A 218 8.43 -21.08 6.79
N THR A 219 7.13 -21.23 6.96
CA THR A 219 6.13 -20.17 6.75
C THR A 219 5.36 -19.94 8.05
N TYR A 220 4.82 -18.74 8.23
CA TYR A 220 4.04 -18.37 9.41
C TYR A 220 2.66 -17.83 9.01
N GLY A 221 1.70 -17.92 9.94
CA GLY A 221 0.36 -17.33 9.75
C GLY A 221 0.37 -15.80 9.79
N GLY A 222 1.30 -15.20 10.53
CA GLY A 222 1.40 -13.75 10.67
C GLY A 222 0.10 -13.13 11.18
N GLN A 223 -0.43 -12.18 10.42
CA GLN A 223 -1.69 -11.48 10.70
C GLN A 223 -2.97 -12.20 10.22
N GLY A 224 -2.83 -13.33 9.49
CA GLY A 224 -3.96 -14.13 9.03
C GLY A 224 -4.60 -14.99 10.13
N TYR A 225 -5.65 -15.72 9.76
CA TYR A 225 -6.34 -16.67 10.65
C TYR A 225 -5.41 -17.75 11.21
N GLY A 226 -4.49 -18.25 10.39
CA GLY A 226 -3.57 -19.30 10.80
C GLY A 226 -2.46 -19.59 9.80
N ILE A 227 -1.59 -20.52 10.12
CA ILE A 227 -0.56 -20.98 9.18
C ILE A 227 -1.25 -21.61 7.96
N GLY A 228 -0.90 -21.15 6.76
CA GLY A 228 -1.52 -21.64 5.53
C GLY A 228 -2.89 -21.03 5.20
N SER A 229 -3.40 -20.11 6.02
CA SER A 229 -4.59 -19.33 5.70
C SER A 229 -4.31 -18.29 4.61
N SER A 230 -5.32 -17.52 4.23
CA SER A 230 -5.25 -16.53 3.15
C SER A 230 -5.70 -15.16 3.63
N TRP A 231 -4.81 -14.49 4.36
CA TRP A 231 -5.01 -13.12 4.81
C TRP A 231 -5.25 -12.16 3.64
N SER A 232 -6.38 -11.46 3.66
CA SER A 232 -6.88 -10.72 2.50
C SER A 232 -6.00 -9.53 2.14
N ARG A 233 -5.50 -8.77 3.10
CA ARG A 233 -4.56 -7.66 2.81
C ARG A 233 -3.24 -8.15 2.24
N GLY A 234 -2.76 -9.31 2.66
CA GLY A 234 -1.59 -9.97 2.05
C GLY A 234 -1.83 -10.33 0.58
N GLN A 235 -3.05 -10.75 0.23
CA GLN A 235 -3.44 -10.92 -1.17
C GLN A 235 -3.43 -9.58 -1.91
N SER A 236 -3.98 -8.53 -1.32
CA SER A 236 -4.02 -7.20 -1.93
C SER A 236 -2.63 -6.62 -2.17
N TRP A 237 -1.67 -6.83 -1.25
CA TRP A 237 -0.26 -6.50 -1.46
C TRP A 237 0.38 -7.27 -2.61
N ALA A 238 0.07 -8.56 -2.74
CA ALA A 238 0.53 -9.35 -3.87
C ALA A 238 -0.05 -8.84 -5.20
N ILE A 239 -1.37 -8.58 -5.27
CA ILE A 239 -2.02 -8.03 -6.48
C ILE A 239 -1.31 -6.76 -6.92
N TYR A 240 -1.20 -5.79 -6.00
CA TYR A 240 -0.72 -4.47 -6.38
C TYR A 240 0.80 -4.45 -6.55
N GLY A 241 1.57 -5.06 -5.63
CA GLY A 241 3.03 -5.05 -5.67
C GLY A 241 3.61 -5.78 -6.89
N PHE A 242 3.00 -6.88 -7.34
CA PHE A 242 3.40 -7.53 -8.60
C PHE A 242 2.99 -6.72 -9.83
N ALA A 243 1.81 -6.07 -9.84
CA ALA A 243 1.41 -5.17 -10.91
C ALA A 243 2.38 -3.98 -11.05
N LEU A 244 2.80 -3.40 -9.93
CA LEU A 244 3.80 -2.33 -9.89
C LEU A 244 5.16 -2.82 -10.38
N SER A 245 5.62 -3.98 -9.89
CA SER A 245 6.88 -4.58 -10.38
C SER A 245 6.84 -4.84 -11.89
N TYR A 246 5.71 -5.30 -12.45
CA TYR A 246 5.55 -5.38 -13.90
C TYR A 246 5.65 -4.01 -14.57
N SER A 247 5.00 -2.97 -14.03
CA SER A 247 5.02 -1.63 -14.61
C SER A 247 6.45 -1.08 -14.79
N HIS A 248 7.33 -1.30 -13.81
CA HIS A 248 8.74 -0.88 -13.88
C HIS A 248 9.64 -1.82 -14.70
N THR A 249 9.35 -3.12 -14.71
CA THR A 249 10.28 -4.12 -15.25
C THR A 249 9.90 -4.71 -16.60
N ARG A 250 8.61 -4.71 -16.92
CA ARG A 250 7.99 -5.39 -18.07
C ARG A 250 8.25 -6.91 -18.10
N LYS A 251 8.55 -7.53 -16.96
CA LYS A 251 8.67 -8.99 -16.84
C LYS A 251 7.28 -9.62 -16.74
N GLU A 252 6.83 -10.26 -17.82
CA GLU A 252 5.50 -10.87 -17.94
C GLU A 252 5.12 -11.77 -16.75
N GLN A 253 6.08 -12.52 -16.20
CA GLN A 253 5.87 -13.35 -15.00
C GLN A 253 5.21 -12.58 -13.84
N TYR A 254 5.56 -11.31 -13.63
CA TYR A 254 4.98 -10.50 -12.56
C TYR A 254 3.52 -10.13 -12.87
N LEU A 255 3.19 -9.83 -14.13
CA LEU A 255 1.82 -9.56 -14.54
C LEU A 255 0.96 -10.82 -14.39
N ASP A 256 1.47 -11.98 -14.84
CA ASP A 256 0.76 -13.26 -14.71
C ASP A 256 0.45 -13.61 -13.25
N ILE A 257 1.40 -13.35 -12.34
CA ILE A 257 1.18 -13.52 -10.91
C ILE A 257 0.14 -12.53 -10.39
N ALA A 258 0.23 -11.25 -10.73
CA ALA A 258 -0.75 -10.25 -10.30
C ALA A 258 -2.18 -10.64 -10.75
N LYS A 259 -2.33 -11.11 -12.00
CA LYS A 259 -3.59 -11.63 -12.54
C LYS A 259 -4.08 -12.85 -11.76
N LYS A 260 -3.20 -13.82 -11.49
CA LYS A 260 -3.52 -15.04 -10.75
C LYS A 260 -4.05 -14.75 -9.34
N VAL A 261 -3.36 -13.88 -8.60
CA VAL A 261 -3.79 -13.48 -7.25
C VAL A 261 -5.08 -12.67 -7.32
N ALA A 262 -5.23 -11.79 -8.32
CA ALA A 262 -6.47 -11.02 -8.52
C ALA A 262 -7.67 -11.94 -8.78
N HIS A 263 -7.52 -12.98 -9.61
CA HIS A 263 -8.59 -13.96 -9.85
C HIS A 263 -8.97 -14.73 -8.57
N TYR A 264 -7.97 -15.15 -7.78
CA TYR A 264 -8.21 -15.79 -6.48
C TYR A 264 -9.00 -14.84 -5.55
N PHE A 265 -8.52 -13.60 -5.36
CA PHE A 265 -9.18 -12.58 -4.54
C PHE A 265 -10.61 -12.33 -5.00
N SER A 266 -10.82 -12.10 -6.31
CA SER A 266 -12.15 -11.87 -6.89
C SER A 266 -13.10 -13.03 -6.63
N SER A 267 -12.61 -14.28 -6.67
CA SER A 267 -13.43 -15.46 -6.37
C SER A 267 -13.90 -15.52 -4.92
N CYS A 268 -13.12 -14.96 -3.99
CA CYS A 268 -13.42 -14.97 -2.55
C CYS A 268 -14.40 -13.86 -2.12
N ILE A 269 -14.71 -12.88 -2.98
CA ILE A 269 -15.50 -11.70 -2.61
C ILE A 269 -16.77 -11.50 -3.45
N GLN A 270 -17.16 -12.47 -4.29
CA GLN A 270 -18.20 -12.27 -5.31
C GLN A 270 -19.59 -11.88 -4.74
N ASP A 271 -19.86 -12.24 -3.48
CA ASP A 271 -21.15 -12.02 -2.85
C ASP A 271 -21.35 -10.56 -2.38
N SER A 272 -20.34 -9.98 -1.74
CA SER A 272 -20.42 -8.63 -1.13
C SER A 272 -19.48 -7.60 -1.75
N TYR A 273 -18.40 -8.05 -2.40
CA TYR A 273 -17.22 -7.25 -2.77
C TYR A 273 -16.51 -6.58 -1.58
N ILE A 274 -16.81 -7.03 -0.35
CA ILE A 274 -16.14 -6.64 0.89
C ILE A 274 -15.35 -7.86 1.38
N PRO A 275 -14.01 -7.82 1.41
CA PRO A 275 -13.23 -8.98 1.79
C PRO A 275 -13.33 -9.26 3.30
N ALA A 276 -13.43 -10.54 3.64
CA ALA A 276 -13.11 -11.01 4.98
C ALA A 276 -11.65 -10.67 5.33
N VAL A 277 -11.29 -10.61 6.62
CA VAL A 277 -9.89 -10.45 7.05
C VAL A 277 -9.02 -11.61 6.53
N ASP A 278 -9.59 -12.81 6.47
CA ASP A 278 -8.93 -13.99 5.92
C ASP A 278 -9.94 -14.82 5.11
N PHE A 279 -9.58 -15.20 3.88
CA PHE A 279 -10.48 -15.97 3.01
C PHE A 279 -10.60 -17.45 3.38
N ARG A 280 -9.85 -17.89 4.39
CA ARG A 280 -9.89 -19.26 4.93
C ARG A 280 -10.24 -19.29 6.42
N SER A 281 -10.77 -18.19 6.97
CA SER A 281 -11.34 -18.20 8.32
C SER A 281 -12.71 -18.88 8.37
N PRO A 282 -13.19 -19.32 9.55
CA PRO A 282 -14.55 -19.80 9.72
C PRO A 282 -15.59 -18.74 9.31
N ASP A 283 -16.77 -19.20 8.88
CA ASP A 283 -17.90 -18.34 8.49
C ASP A 283 -18.48 -17.56 9.68
N THR A 284 -18.14 -17.91 10.92
CA THR A 284 -18.63 -17.23 12.13
C THR A 284 -17.58 -17.26 13.23
N PRO A 285 -17.26 -16.10 13.86
CA PRO A 285 -17.70 -14.75 13.50
C PRO A 285 -17.05 -14.26 12.19
N VAL A 286 -17.78 -13.43 11.44
CA VAL A 286 -17.25 -12.78 10.23
C VAL A 286 -16.47 -11.52 10.65
N TYR A 287 -15.18 -11.48 10.31
CA TYR A 287 -14.39 -10.26 10.37
C TYR A 287 -14.08 -9.80 8.95
N ILE A 288 -14.33 -8.53 8.65
CA ILE A 288 -13.98 -7.88 7.38
C ILE A 288 -12.72 -7.03 7.46
N ASP A 289 -12.13 -6.74 6.31
CA ASP A 289 -11.04 -5.78 6.18
C ASP A 289 -11.21 -4.87 4.96
N THR A 290 -11.81 -3.71 5.16
CA THR A 290 -12.06 -2.74 4.08
C THR A 290 -10.77 -2.22 3.44
N THR A 291 -9.64 -2.22 4.18
CA THR A 291 -8.35 -1.79 3.66
C THR A 291 -7.84 -2.73 2.55
N ALA A 292 -7.99 -4.05 2.73
CA ALA A 292 -7.68 -5.03 1.70
C ALA A 292 -8.48 -4.77 0.42
N GLY A 293 -9.76 -4.39 0.54
CA GLY A 293 -10.61 -4.04 -0.60
C GLY A 293 -10.06 -2.83 -1.37
N ALA A 294 -9.76 -1.74 -0.65
CA ALA A 294 -9.23 -0.52 -1.27
C ALA A 294 -7.89 -0.76 -2.00
N ILE A 295 -6.97 -1.51 -1.38
CA ILE A 295 -5.68 -1.88 -1.97
C ILE A 295 -5.89 -2.74 -3.22
N ALA A 296 -6.72 -3.79 -3.13
CA ALA A 296 -6.98 -4.70 -4.24
C ALA A 296 -7.61 -3.97 -5.43
N ALA A 297 -8.57 -3.07 -5.17
CA ALA A 297 -9.17 -2.24 -6.21
C ALA A 297 -8.12 -1.39 -6.93
N SER A 298 -7.23 -0.72 -6.19
CA SER A 298 -6.14 0.06 -6.77
C SER A 298 -5.18 -0.79 -7.62
N GLY A 299 -4.84 -1.99 -7.13
CA GLY A 299 -4.01 -2.96 -7.85
C GLY A 299 -4.67 -3.51 -9.12
N MET A 300 -5.97 -3.82 -9.08
CA MET A 300 -6.73 -4.27 -10.25
C MET A 300 -6.86 -3.18 -11.32
N ILE A 301 -7.04 -1.91 -10.91
CA ILE A 301 -6.98 -0.78 -11.86
C ILE A 301 -5.59 -0.71 -12.50
N GLU A 302 -4.51 -0.96 -11.75
CA GLU A 302 -3.16 -1.00 -12.31
C GLU A 302 -2.99 -2.15 -13.31
N ILE A 303 -3.46 -3.37 -12.98
CA ILE A 303 -3.45 -4.51 -13.91
C ILE A 303 -4.20 -4.17 -15.22
N SER A 304 -5.36 -3.51 -15.12
CA SER A 304 -6.17 -3.14 -16.29
C SER A 304 -5.44 -2.27 -17.33
N ARG A 305 -4.39 -1.55 -16.92
CA ARG A 305 -3.56 -0.71 -17.80
C ARG A 305 -2.60 -1.53 -18.66
N HIS A 306 -2.25 -2.73 -18.21
CA HIS A 306 -1.19 -3.56 -18.77
C HIS A 306 -1.70 -4.77 -19.55
N VAL A 307 -2.96 -5.16 -19.36
CA VAL A 307 -3.57 -6.31 -20.05
C VAL A 307 -4.20 -5.93 -21.41
N PRO A 308 -4.37 -6.90 -22.33
CA PRO A 308 -5.09 -6.68 -23.59
C PRO A 308 -6.53 -6.20 -23.37
N SER A 309 -7.08 -5.49 -24.36
CA SER A 309 -8.42 -4.86 -24.28
C SER A 309 -9.54 -5.81 -23.83
N LEU A 310 -9.49 -7.08 -24.23
CA LEU A 310 -10.50 -8.09 -23.88
C LEU A 310 -10.46 -8.50 -22.41
N GLU A 311 -9.33 -8.33 -21.72
CA GLU A 311 -9.17 -8.68 -20.31
C GLU A 311 -9.44 -7.48 -19.37
N LYS A 312 -9.33 -6.25 -19.87
CA LYS A 312 -9.40 -5.03 -19.05
C LYS A 312 -10.63 -4.95 -18.16
N LYS A 313 -11.80 -5.30 -18.71
CA LYS A 313 -13.08 -5.23 -18.00
C LYS A 313 -13.13 -6.14 -16.78
N ILE A 314 -12.47 -7.30 -16.81
CA ILE A 314 -12.45 -8.24 -15.68
C ILE A 314 -11.90 -7.55 -14.42
N TYR A 315 -10.79 -6.84 -14.56
CA TYR A 315 -10.16 -6.14 -13.44
C TYR A 315 -10.86 -4.83 -13.10
N LEU A 316 -11.21 -4.03 -14.11
CA LEU A 316 -11.81 -2.72 -13.89
C LEU A 316 -13.21 -2.80 -13.29
N ASP A 317 -14.06 -3.72 -13.78
CA ASP A 317 -15.41 -3.92 -13.24
C ASP A 317 -15.35 -4.45 -11.81
N THR A 318 -14.41 -5.36 -11.50
CA THR A 318 -14.23 -5.85 -10.13
C THR A 318 -13.78 -4.72 -9.21
N ALA A 319 -12.79 -3.91 -9.61
CA ALA A 319 -12.34 -2.77 -8.83
C ALA A 319 -13.47 -1.76 -8.56
N LEU A 320 -14.28 -1.43 -9.57
CA LEU A 320 -15.43 -0.53 -9.43
C LEU A 320 -16.48 -1.09 -8.46
N LYS A 321 -16.77 -2.39 -8.53
CA LYS A 321 -17.72 -3.03 -7.59
C LYS A 321 -17.20 -3.00 -6.16
N ILE A 322 -15.91 -3.28 -5.93
CA ILE A 322 -15.27 -3.15 -4.62
C ILE A 322 -15.42 -1.71 -4.11
N LEU A 323 -15.01 -0.72 -4.89
CA LEU A 323 -15.05 0.68 -4.44
C LEU A 323 -16.48 1.17 -4.18
N LYS A 324 -17.47 0.75 -4.99
CA LYS A 324 -18.89 1.06 -4.77
C LYS A 324 -19.43 0.42 -3.49
N SER A 325 -19.10 -0.86 -3.23
CA SER A 325 -19.50 -1.52 -1.98
C SER A 325 -18.86 -0.83 -0.77
N LEU A 326 -17.56 -0.53 -0.84
CA LEU A 326 -16.85 0.20 0.23
C LEU A 326 -17.47 1.58 0.48
N GLU A 327 -17.76 2.34 -0.58
CA GLU A 327 -18.34 3.68 -0.44
C GLU A 327 -19.74 3.65 0.16
N LYS A 328 -20.56 2.68 -0.28
CA LYS A 328 -21.94 2.55 0.16
C LYS A 328 -22.06 2.08 1.61
N GLU A 329 -21.20 1.16 2.04
CA GLU A 329 -21.37 0.43 3.30
C GLU A 329 -20.39 0.85 4.40
N HIS A 330 -19.22 1.39 4.03
CA HIS A 330 -18.12 1.61 4.97
C HIS A 330 -17.45 2.99 4.88
N CYS A 331 -17.87 3.88 3.97
CA CYS A 331 -17.41 5.26 4.02
C CYS A 331 -18.29 6.11 4.94
N ASP A 332 -17.66 6.83 5.88
CA ASP A 332 -18.33 7.85 6.67
C ASP A 332 -18.05 9.23 6.05
N TRP A 333 -19.10 9.90 5.59
CA TRP A 333 -18.99 11.24 4.99
C TRP A 333 -19.34 12.38 5.97
N THR A 334 -19.68 12.05 7.20
CA THR A 334 -20.05 13.00 8.26
C THR A 334 -18.82 13.67 8.89
N SER A 335 -19.06 14.60 9.81
CA SER A 335 -18.01 15.28 10.60
C SER A 335 -17.67 14.58 11.92
N HIS A 336 -18.36 13.47 12.25
CA HIS A 336 -18.16 12.71 13.48
C HIS A 336 -16.84 11.95 13.49
N THR A 337 -16.43 11.44 12.32
CA THR A 337 -15.16 10.74 12.15
C THR A 337 -14.26 11.48 11.15
N ASP A 338 -12.96 11.48 11.41
CA ASP A 338 -11.97 12.06 10.51
C ASP A 338 -11.66 11.10 9.35
N SER A 339 -11.53 9.80 9.60
CA SER A 339 -11.31 8.81 8.53
C SER A 339 -12.46 8.73 7.52
N ILE A 340 -12.16 8.46 6.25
CA ILE A 340 -13.16 8.17 5.21
C ILE A 340 -13.63 6.72 5.35
N LEU A 341 -12.72 5.75 5.19
CA LEU A 341 -13.02 4.33 5.15
C LEU A 341 -12.96 3.73 6.56
N GLN A 342 -14.10 3.20 7.02
CA GLN A 342 -14.25 2.53 8.31
C GLN A 342 -13.99 1.03 8.17
N ASN A 343 -13.97 0.32 9.31
CA ASN A 343 -13.98 -1.15 9.38
C ASN A 343 -12.76 -1.87 8.74
N GLY A 344 -11.58 -1.27 8.79
CA GLY A 344 -10.32 -1.97 8.53
C GLY A 344 -9.92 -2.89 9.68
N SER A 345 -9.02 -3.84 9.43
CA SER A 345 -8.54 -4.79 10.45
C SER A 345 -7.03 -5.00 10.39
N GLU A 346 -6.32 -4.80 11.49
CA GLU A 346 -4.86 -5.02 11.56
C GLU A 346 -4.46 -6.49 11.43
N SER A 347 -5.26 -7.40 12.00
CA SER A 347 -5.04 -8.84 11.95
C SER A 347 -6.34 -9.57 12.25
N TYR A 348 -6.41 -10.86 11.93
CA TYR A 348 -7.57 -11.67 12.28
C TYR A 348 -7.76 -11.77 13.81
N ASN A 349 -6.65 -12.01 14.53
CA ASN A 349 -6.70 -12.29 15.97
C ASN A 349 -7.02 -11.08 16.84
N SER A 350 -6.94 -9.85 16.32
CA SER A 350 -7.40 -8.68 17.08
C SER A 350 -8.92 -8.67 17.24
N GLY A 351 -9.67 -9.20 16.27
CA GLY A 351 -11.13 -9.18 16.23
C GLY A 351 -11.75 -7.76 16.26
N ILE A 352 -10.93 -6.73 16.07
CA ILE A 352 -11.30 -5.32 16.21
C ILE A 352 -11.25 -4.64 14.85
N HIS A 353 -12.41 -4.12 14.43
CA HIS A 353 -12.55 -3.20 13.32
C HIS A 353 -12.18 -1.78 13.75
N LYS A 354 -11.34 -1.11 12.97
CA LYS A 354 -10.95 0.29 13.18
C LYS A 354 -10.73 0.99 11.85
N SER A 355 -10.73 2.32 11.86
CA SER A 355 -10.33 3.10 10.70
C SER A 355 -8.81 3.15 10.63
N ILE A 356 -8.23 2.97 9.44
CA ILE A 356 -6.77 2.90 9.29
C ILE A 356 -6.33 3.76 8.11
N ILE A 357 -5.30 4.58 8.32
CA ILE A 357 -4.90 5.64 7.40
C ILE A 357 -4.57 5.15 5.98
N TYR A 358 -4.00 3.95 5.83
CA TYR A 358 -3.74 3.39 4.50
C TYR A 358 -5.02 2.99 3.77
N GLY A 359 -6.10 2.66 4.47
CA GLY A 359 -7.41 2.45 3.86
C GLY A 359 -7.90 3.70 3.13
N ASP A 360 -7.80 4.86 3.78
CA ASP A 360 -8.11 6.16 3.17
C ASP A 360 -7.19 6.47 1.98
N PHE A 361 -5.88 6.23 2.14
CA PHE A 361 -4.91 6.43 1.06
C PHE A 361 -5.27 5.63 -0.19
N PHE A 362 -5.46 4.31 -0.08
CA PHE A 362 -5.73 3.46 -1.24
C PHE A 362 -7.12 3.69 -1.81
N PHE A 363 -8.11 4.08 -0.99
CA PHE A 363 -9.43 4.46 -1.49
C PHE A 363 -9.35 5.73 -2.35
N ILE A 364 -8.71 6.78 -1.85
CA ILE A 364 -8.52 8.04 -2.59
C ILE A 364 -7.68 7.80 -3.85
N GLU A 365 -6.60 7.03 -3.75
CA GLU A 365 -5.76 6.68 -4.89
C GLU A 365 -6.57 5.97 -5.98
N ALA A 366 -7.37 4.97 -5.61
CA ALA A 366 -8.18 4.23 -6.55
C ALA A 366 -9.21 5.14 -7.26
N ILE A 367 -9.87 6.04 -6.54
CA ILE A 367 -10.77 7.04 -7.12
C ILE A 367 -10.03 7.93 -8.13
N LEU A 368 -8.85 8.47 -7.77
CA LEU A 368 -8.06 9.30 -8.68
C LEU A 368 -7.53 8.53 -9.89
N LYS A 369 -7.17 7.25 -9.73
CA LYS A 369 -6.78 6.38 -10.84
C LYS A 369 -7.91 6.16 -11.83
N VAL A 370 -9.15 5.95 -11.36
CA VAL A 370 -10.32 5.82 -12.23
C VAL A 370 -10.62 7.15 -12.94
N LYS A 371 -10.42 8.29 -12.27
CA LYS A 371 -10.50 9.63 -12.89
C LYS A 371 -9.34 9.94 -13.84
N GLU A 372 -8.32 9.10 -13.91
CA GLU A 372 -7.07 9.36 -14.64
C GLU A 372 -6.43 10.72 -14.28
N THR A 373 -6.47 11.06 -12.99
CA THR A 373 -5.97 12.35 -12.49
C THR A 373 -4.60 12.18 -11.83
N GLY A 374 -3.64 13.02 -12.21
CA GLY A 374 -2.30 13.04 -11.62
C GLY A 374 -1.39 11.91 -12.12
N ILE A 375 -0.40 11.56 -11.30
CA ILE A 375 0.55 10.48 -11.57
C ILE A 375 0.33 9.34 -10.58
N CYS A 376 0.79 8.13 -10.93
CA CYS A 376 0.96 7.07 -9.94
C CYS A 376 2.05 7.51 -8.96
N LEU A 377 1.78 7.43 -7.64
CA LEU A 377 2.78 7.78 -6.62
C LEU A 377 3.83 6.67 -6.42
N TRP A 378 3.56 5.48 -6.94
CA TRP A 378 4.47 4.34 -7.01
C TRP A 378 5.35 4.39 -8.25
#